data_AF-A0A533XVG1-F1
#
_entry.id   AF-A0A533XVG1-F1
#
_cell.length_a   1.000
_cell.length_b   1.000
_cell.length_c   1.000
_cell.angle_alpha   90.00
_cell.angle_beta   90.00
_cell.angle_gamma   90.00
#
_symmetry.space_group_name_H-M   'P 1'
#
loop_
_entity.id
_entity.type
_entity.pdbx_description
1 polymer ?
#
loop_
_entity_poly.entity_id
_entity_poly.type
_entity_poly.pdbx_seq_one_letter_code
_entity_poly.pdbx_strand_id
1 'polypeptide(L)'
;MLESMLLTLWLMSFSMTGNCSVTGTVFHSAEQTVAQLQSNCLIDIQRRDRWIIMTSQRWAVAVEIPPTFGERQFTYTWGAPWALFEGGPSPREWVSVAAGPRTGA
;
A
#
# COMPACT_ATOMS: atom_id res chain seq x y z
N MET A 1 -13.45 -7.44 24.06
CA MET A 1 -14.32 -8.14 23.08
C MET A 1 -14.33 -7.46 21.72
N LEU A 2 -14.32 -6.12 21.62
CA LEU A 2 -14.30 -5.38 20.35
C LEU A 2 -13.00 -5.59 19.53
N GLU A 3 -11.85 -5.66 20.20
CA GLU A 3 -10.55 -5.85 19.53
C GLU A 3 -10.43 -7.22 18.84
N SER A 4 -10.99 -8.27 19.46
CA SER A 4 -11.04 -9.61 18.87
C SER A 4 -11.97 -9.68 17.65
N MET A 5 -13.00 -8.82 17.58
CA MET A 5 -13.87 -8.71 16.41
C MET A 5 -13.17 -7.98 15.25
N LEU A 6 -12.35 -6.96 15.54
CA LEU A 6 -11.50 -6.30 14.54
C LEU A 6 -10.43 -7.26 13.97
N LEU A 7 -9.79 -8.06 14.82
CA LEU A 7 -8.83 -9.09 14.42
C LEU A 7 -9.46 -10.21 13.58
N THR A 8 -10.68 -10.62 13.89
CA THR A 8 -11.40 -11.66 13.12
C THR A 8 -11.97 -11.13 11.80
N LEU A 9 -12.43 -9.88 11.73
CA LEU A 9 -12.77 -9.23 10.45
C LEU A 9 -11.53 -9.05 9.55
N TRP A 10 -10.37 -8.78 10.17
CA TRP A 10 -9.07 -8.78 9.49
C TRP A 10 -8.76 -10.15 8.88
N LEU A 11 -8.88 -11.23 9.66
CA LEU A 11 -8.60 -12.59 9.20
C LEU A 11 -9.59 -13.13 8.15
N MET A 12 -10.82 -12.61 8.08
CA MET A 12 -11.79 -13.04 7.05
C MET A 12 -11.67 -12.29 5.72
N SER A 13 -10.93 -11.18 5.69
CA SER A 13 -10.56 -10.50 4.44
C SER A 13 -9.34 -11.14 3.75
N PHE A 14 -8.72 -12.13 4.41
CA PHE A 14 -7.50 -12.82 3.99
C PHE A 14 -7.71 -13.92 2.92
N SER A 15 -8.89 -14.05 2.31
CA SER A 15 -9.11 -15.12 1.31
C SER A 15 -8.34 -14.92 -0.03
N MET A 16 -7.49 -13.89 -0.14
CA MET A 16 -6.55 -13.67 -1.28
C MET A 16 -5.07 -13.56 -0.86
N THR A 17 -4.69 -13.86 0.38
CA THR A 17 -3.46 -13.32 1.01
C THR A 17 -2.25 -14.23 1.00
N GLY A 18 -1.88 -14.74 -0.17
CA GLY A 18 -0.54 -15.33 -0.36
C GLY A 18 0.19 -14.72 -1.54
N ASN A 19 -0.54 -14.45 -2.63
CA ASN A 19 0.05 -14.18 -3.93
C ASN A 19 -0.28 -12.78 -4.47
N CYS A 20 -1.07 -11.97 -3.76
CA CYS A 20 -1.47 -10.65 -4.23
C CYS A 20 -0.48 -9.58 -3.77
N SER A 21 0.22 -8.96 -4.72
CA SER A 21 1.19 -7.90 -4.46
C SER A 21 1.05 -6.71 -5.40
N VAL A 22 1.52 -5.58 -4.91
CA VAL A 22 1.75 -4.36 -5.67
C VAL A 22 3.24 -4.04 -5.58
N THR A 23 3.90 -3.91 -6.71
CA THR A 23 5.32 -3.62 -6.79
C THR A 23 5.59 -2.53 -7.82
N GLY A 24 6.73 -1.86 -7.70
CA GLY A 24 7.16 -0.87 -8.69
C GLY A 24 8.11 0.16 -8.12
N THR A 25 8.26 1.28 -8.82
CA THR A 25 9.16 2.36 -8.43
C THR A 25 8.39 3.59 -7.98
N VAL A 26 8.91 4.24 -6.95
CA VAL A 26 8.44 5.53 -6.44
C VAL A 26 9.60 6.50 -6.44
N PHE A 27 9.41 7.65 -7.08
CA PHE A 27 10.38 8.73 -7.09
C PHE A 27 9.79 9.95 -6.37
N HIS A 28 10.54 10.50 -5.42
CA HIS A 28 10.17 11.71 -4.70
C HIS A 28 11.26 12.78 -4.84
N SER A 29 10.85 14.01 -5.18
CA SER A 29 11.69 15.21 -5.19
C SER A 29 10.92 16.41 -4.63
N ALA A 30 11.59 17.56 -4.51
CA ALA A 30 10.96 18.81 -4.09
C ALA A 30 9.86 19.29 -5.07
N GLU A 31 9.95 18.87 -6.33
CA GLU A 31 9.08 19.34 -7.41
C GLU A 31 7.93 18.36 -7.68
N GLN A 32 8.17 17.06 -7.51
CA GLN A 32 7.20 16.04 -7.90
C GLN A 32 7.32 14.74 -7.10
N THR A 33 6.23 13.99 -7.10
CA THR A 33 6.18 12.61 -6.62
C THR A 33 5.53 11.75 -7.69
N VAL A 34 6.25 10.73 -8.16
CA VAL A 34 5.81 9.82 -9.22
C VAL A 34 5.84 8.39 -8.70
N ALA A 35 4.84 7.59 -9.06
CA ALA A 35 4.77 6.18 -8.71
C ALA A 35 4.38 5.38 -9.96
N GLN A 36 5.24 4.45 -10.38
CA GLN A 36 5.00 3.52 -11.48
C GLN A 36 4.83 2.13 -10.88
N LEU A 37 3.57 1.75 -10.67
CA LEU A 37 3.19 0.57 -9.91
C LEU A 37 2.45 -0.44 -10.78
N GLN A 38 2.65 -1.71 -10.49
CA GLN A 38 1.96 -2.84 -11.10
C GLN A 38 1.38 -3.72 -9.99
N SER A 39 0.25 -4.35 -10.28
CA SER A 39 -0.32 -5.38 -9.41
C SER A 39 -0.58 -6.64 -10.20
N ASN A 40 -0.43 -7.79 -9.54
CA ASN A 40 -0.88 -9.07 -10.05
C ASN A 40 -2.31 -9.43 -9.58
N CYS A 41 -3.07 -8.46 -9.06
CA CYS A 41 -4.42 -8.63 -8.56
C CYS A 41 -5.39 -7.66 -9.24
N LEU A 42 -6.69 -7.97 -9.12
CA LEU A 42 -7.77 -7.11 -9.58
C LEU A 42 -8.04 -5.98 -8.57
N ILE A 43 -7.10 -5.04 -8.48
CA ILE A 43 -7.22 -3.83 -7.67
C ILE A 43 -6.88 -2.59 -8.49
N ASP A 44 -7.58 -1.50 -8.22
CA ASP A 44 -7.28 -0.20 -8.78
C ASP A 44 -6.18 0.47 -7.97
N ILE A 45 -5.18 1.02 -8.65
CA ILE A 45 -4.10 1.80 -8.02
C ILE A 45 -4.24 3.26 -8.45
N GLN A 46 -4.35 4.15 -7.47
CA GLN A 46 -4.35 5.59 -7.67
C GLN A 46 -3.23 6.22 -6.86
N ARG A 47 -2.59 7.24 -7.41
CA ARG A 47 -1.70 8.12 -6.65
C ARG A 47 -2.36 9.47 -6.46
N ARG A 48 -2.48 9.93 -5.22
CA ARG A 48 -2.96 11.27 -4.85
C ARG A 48 -1.92 11.94 -3.97
N ASP A 49 -1.24 12.95 -4.50
CA ASP A 49 -0.09 13.58 -3.85
C ASP A 49 0.95 12.55 -3.39
N ARG A 50 1.14 12.42 -2.07
CA ARG A 50 2.04 11.45 -1.44
C ARG A 50 1.36 10.13 -1.07
N TRP A 51 0.12 9.90 -1.47
CA TRP A 51 -0.62 8.68 -1.14
C TRP A 51 -0.71 7.74 -2.33
N ILE A 52 -0.34 6.48 -2.09
CA ILE A 52 -0.69 5.35 -2.96
C ILE A 52 -1.96 4.74 -2.38
N ILE A 53 -3.05 4.81 -3.14
CA ILE A 53 -4.37 4.31 -2.76
C ILE A 53 -4.67 3.09 -3.63
N MET A 54 -4.84 1.95 -2.99
CA MET A 54 -5.11 0.66 -3.63
C MET A 54 -6.50 0.19 -3.23
N THR A 55 -7.36 -0.05 -4.22
CA THR A 55 -8.78 -0.30 -3.97
C THR A 55 -9.21 -1.60 -4.62
N SER A 56 -9.79 -2.49 -3.81
CA SER A 56 -10.50 -3.67 -4.27
C SER A 56 -12.01 -3.39 -4.35
N GLN A 57 -12.81 -4.43 -4.57
CA GLN A 57 -14.27 -4.29 -4.51
C GLN A 57 -14.78 -3.85 -3.13
N ARG A 58 -14.14 -4.28 -2.03
CA ARG A 58 -14.66 -4.09 -0.66
C ARG A 58 -13.77 -3.25 0.25
N TRP A 59 -12.49 -3.13 -0.10
CA TRP A 59 -11.48 -2.54 0.77
C TRP A 59 -10.62 -1.52 0.02
N ALA A 60 -10.27 -0.46 0.72
CA ALA A 60 -9.25 0.50 0.31
C ALA A 60 -8.06 0.44 1.28
N VAL A 61 -6.86 0.49 0.72
CA VAL A 61 -5.59 0.58 1.45
C VAL A 61 -4.86 1.83 0.97
N ALA A 62 -4.40 2.65 1.89
CA ALA A 62 -3.63 3.85 1.61
C ALA A 62 -2.24 3.75 2.27
N VAL A 63 -1.21 4.09 1.52
CA VAL A 63 0.18 4.14 1.97
C VAL A 63 0.74 5.52 1.68
N GLU A 64 1.30 6.18 2.69
CA GLU A 64 2.02 7.44 2.50
C GLU A 64 3.43 7.14 1.98
N ILE A 65 3.85 7.83 0.93
CA ILE A 65 5.21 7.80 0.41
C ILE A 65 6.09 8.59 1.38
N PRO A 66 7.15 7.98 1.94
CA PRO A 66 8.08 8.69 2.82
C PRO A 66 8.67 9.92 2.15
N PRO A 67 8.98 11.00 2.90
CA PRO A 67 9.57 12.23 2.36
C PRO A 67 11.06 12.07 1.96
N THR A 68 11.52 10.85 1.80
CA THR A 68 12.88 10.52 1.37
C THR A 68 13.04 10.83 -0.11
N PHE A 69 14.01 11.69 -0.45
CA PHE A 69 14.29 12.01 -1.84
C PHE A 69 14.93 10.86 -2.61
N GLY A 70 14.63 10.81 -3.92
CA GLY A 70 15.18 9.85 -4.86
C GLY A 70 14.19 8.75 -5.23
N GLU A 71 14.69 7.81 -6.02
CA GLU A 71 13.95 6.63 -6.46
C GLU A 71 14.08 5.50 -5.44
N ARG A 72 12.95 4.83 -5.16
CA ARG A 72 12.86 3.67 -4.28
C ARG A 72 11.94 2.62 -4.88
N GLN A 73 12.28 1.36 -4.66
CA GLN A 73 11.40 0.22 -4.92
C GLN A 73 10.31 0.18 -3.86
N PHE A 74 9.08 0.02 -4.29
CA PHE A 74 7.90 -0.17 -3.46
C PHE A 74 7.43 -1.62 -3.56
N THR A 75 7.09 -2.21 -2.43
CA THR A 75 6.43 -3.52 -2.36
C THR A 75 5.35 -3.51 -1.30
N TYR A 76 4.16 -3.94 -1.67
CA TYR A 76 3.05 -4.16 -0.76
C TYR A 76 2.38 -5.51 -1.05
N THR A 77 2.25 -6.34 -0.02
CA THR A 77 1.44 -7.57 -0.08
C THR A 77 0.05 -7.24 0.40
N TRP A 78 -0.98 -7.56 -0.38
CA TRP A 78 -2.35 -7.23 -0.04
C TRP A 78 -2.78 -7.83 1.30
N GLY A 79 -3.37 -7.00 2.16
CA GLY A 79 -3.76 -7.38 3.53
C GLY A 79 -2.61 -7.31 4.54
N ALA A 80 -1.38 -7.02 4.13
CA ALA A 80 -0.31 -6.74 5.07
C ALA A 80 -0.56 -5.38 5.78
N PRO A 81 -0.12 -5.23 7.04
CA PRO A 81 -0.25 -3.96 7.77
C PRO A 81 0.87 -2.97 7.42
N TRP A 82 1.88 -3.39 6.65
CA TRP A 82 3.01 -2.56 6.24
C TRP A 82 3.31 -2.72 4.74
N ALA A 83 3.81 -1.65 4.14
CA ALA A 83 4.46 -1.65 2.85
C ALA A 83 5.97 -1.43 3.03
N LEU A 84 6.77 -1.97 2.11
CA LEU A 84 8.23 -1.83 2.10
C LEU A 84 8.65 -0.83 1.03
N PHE A 85 9.50 0.12 1.42
CA PHE A 85 10.29 0.95 0.51
C PHE A 85 11.77 0.58 0.66
N GLU A 86 12.44 0.27 -0.44
CA GLU A 86 13.85 -0.10 -0.45
C GLU A 86 14.63 0.46 -1.65
N GLY A 87 15.95 0.42 -1.59
CA GLY A 87 16.81 1.01 -2.62
C GLY A 87 17.00 2.53 -2.47
N GLY A 88 17.84 3.07 -3.35
CA GLY A 88 18.34 4.45 -3.24
C GLY A 88 19.42 4.61 -2.16
N PRO A 89 19.76 5.85 -1.75
CA PRO A 89 20.78 6.12 -0.73
C PRO A 89 20.30 5.85 0.72
N SER A 90 19.04 5.46 0.91
CA SER A 90 18.42 5.28 2.23
C SER A 90 18.21 3.80 2.58
N PRO A 91 18.17 3.46 3.88
CA PRO A 91 17.91 2.10 4.31
C PRO A 91 16.49 1.64 3.95
N ARG A 92 16.26 0.33 4.06
CA ARG A 92 14.92 -0.27 3.97
C ARG A 92 13.99 0.36 5.01
N GLU A 93 12.78 0.70 4.60
CA GLU A 93 11.79 1.37 5.44
C GLU A 93 10.44 0.67 5.32
N TRP A 94 9.86 0.30 6.47
CA TRP A 94 8.53 -0.26 6.57
C TRP A 94 7.55 0.84 6.96
N VAL A 95 6.55 1.08 6.12
CA VAL A 95 5.54 2.11 6.32
C VAL A 95 4.21 1.45 6.66
N SER A 96 3.56 1.90 7.73
CA SER A 96 2.23 1.41 8.11
C SER A 96 1.19 1.81 7.07
N VAL A 97 0.26 0.90 6.79
CA VAL A 97 -0.85 1.17 5.87
C VAL A 97 -2.10 1.55 6.64
N ALA A 98 -2.86 2.49 6.10
CA ALA A 98 -4.23 2.73 6.54
C ALA A 98 -5.16 1.86 5.70
N ALA A 99 -5.99 1.02 6.33
CA ALA A 99 -6.92 0.15 5.63
C ALA A 99 -8.34 0.33 6.17
N GLY A 100 -9.33 0.27 5.28
CA GLY A 100 -10.73 0.41 5.64
C GLY A 100 -11.67 -0.05 4.54
N PRO A 101 -12.97 -0.19 4.85
CA PRO A 101 -13.97 -0.52 3.84
C PRO A 101 -13.96 0.55 2.74
N ARG A 102 -14.15 0.13 1.48
CA ARG A 102 -14.30 1.06 0.36
C ARG A 102 -15.54 1.91 0.59
N THR A 103 -15.36 3.22 0.74
CA THR A 103 -16.46 4.17 0.86
C THR A 103 -16.89 4.61 -0.55
N GLY A 104 -18.10 4.20 -0.96
CA GLY A 104 -18.68 4.52 -2.26
C GLY A 104 -19.01 3.28 -3.09
N ALA A 105 -20.30 2.91 -3.05
CA ALA A 105 -21.00 2.19 -4.10
C ALA A 105 -22.03 3.15 -4.71
#